data_AF-A0A9N8KFQ3-F1
#
_entry.id   AF-A0A9N8KFQ3-F1
#
_cell.length_a   1.000
_cell.length_b   1.000
_cell.length_c   1.000
_cell.angle_alpha   90.00
_cell.angle_beta   90.00
_cell.angle_gamma   90.00
#
_symmetry.space_group_name_H-M   'P 1'
#
loop_
_entity.id
_entity.type
_entity.pdbx_description
1 polymer ?
#
loop_
_entity_poly.entity_id
_entity_poly.type
_entity_poly.pdbx_seq_one_letter_code
_entity_poly.pdbx_strand_id
1 'polypeptide(L)'
;MYAGGGSGAISPVSSISPEDAFCHQASIDGTILYTDSTSENPVVKDSNNPCLVFINSQFSEDWDRSTLADVYSDTLVINVASQCKNTMAFIHNAGVRLVDRWIEHPNITAVIFADLPGQYSGNSLTEIVYGRQPPSGRLPFTVAKNESDHGSLLRPTLPDRSNPQYSQSDFTQGLFIDYRRFIQTTITPRFVFGYGLTYSSFDYSSLKISVNASAVRSSAPPGTTIGIAPEGDVTSLYDNIATVSISFKNTGTVAAAEVALLYIGVPGSGVPKVLRGFEKQLIQPGAGVVMSFSPRRRDLSIWDVVTQQWVLPSGDFSVMVGKSVLDIQVQGILTM
;
A
#
# COMPACT_ATOMS: atom_id res chain seq x y z
N MET A 1 3.35 -12.89 -14.07
CA MET A 1 4.22 -11.71 -14.32
C MET A 1 5.13 -11.55 -13.11
N TYR A 2 6.44 -11.38 -13.29
CA TYR A 2 7.41 -11.29 -12.17
C TYR A 2 8.18 -9.96 -12.11
N ALA A 3 8.20 -9.19 -13.19
CA ALA A 3 8.80 -7.85 -13.30
C ALA A 3 8.03 -7.04 -14.35
N GLY A 4 8.24 -5.71 -14.37
CA GLY A 4 7.73 -4.81 -15.41
C GLY A 4 8.59 -4.81 -16.67
N GLY A 5 8.12 -4.12 -17.72
CA GLY A 5 8.92 -3.85 -18.93
C GLY A 5 9.77 -2.58 -18.83
N GLY A 6 10.73 -2.43 -19.74
CA GLY A 6 11.60 -1.25 -19.84
C GLY A 6 12.98 -1.44 -19.23
N SER A 7 13.70 -0.33 -19.04
CA SER A 7 15.08 -0.30 -18.53
C SER A 7 15.25 -0.85 -17.11
N GLY A 8 14.20 -0.83 -16.29
CA GLY A 8 14.17 -1.45 -14.96
C GLY A 8 13.86 -2.95 -14.95
N ALA A 9 13.62 -3.57 -16.12
CA ALA A 9 13.35 -5.00 -16.21
C ALA A 9 14.60 -5.83 -15.88
N ILE A 10 14.38 -7.02 -15.33
CA ILE A 10 15.43 -7.99 -15.04
C ILE A 10 15.19 -9.28 -15.80
N SER A 11 16.27 -9.95 -16.20
CA SER A 11 16.25 -11.30 -16.75
C SER A 11 16.70 -12.27 -15.65
N PRO A 12 15.78 -12.90 -14.90
CA PRO A 12 16.18 -13.77 -13.81
C PRO A 12 16.85 -15.03 -14.35
N VAL A 13 17.84 -15.56 -13.61
CA VAL A 13 18.56 -16.79 -13.98
C VAL A 13 17.65 -18.04 -13.96
N SER A 14 16.61 -17.98 -13.14
CA SER A 14 15.53 -18.96 -13.07
C SER A 14 14.27 -18.26 -12.54
N SER A 15 13.10 -18.85 -12.76
CA SER A 15 11.86 -18.37 -12.14
C SER A 15 10.98 -19.56 -11.80
N ILE A 16 10.38 -19.55 -10.61
CA ILE A 16 9.39 -20.55 -10.22
C ILE A 16 8.01 -19.93 -10.40
N SER A 17 7.25 -20.46 -11.36
CA SER A 17 5.89 -20.00 -11.61
C SER A 17 4.96 -20.44 -10.48
N PRO A 18 3.82 -19.76 -10.27
CA PRO A 18 2.77 -20.26 -9.39
C PRO A 18 2.34 -21.68 -9.73
N GLU A 19 2.16 -22.00 -11.02
CA GLU A 19 1.80 -23.35 -11.47
C GLU A 19 2.80 -24.40 -10.98
N ASP A 20 4.10 -24.20 -11.18
CA ASP A 20 5.14 -25.13 -10.73
C ASP A 20 5.12 -25.33 -9.21
N ALA A 21 4.98 -24.24 -8.45
CA ALA A 21 4.98 -24.28 -6.99
C ALA A 21 3.75 -24.99 -6.43
N PHE A 22 2.56 -24.74 -7.00
CA PHE A 22 1.33 -25.42 -6.57
C PHE A 22 1.28 -26.87 -7.03
N CYS A 23 1.82 -27.21 -8.21
CA CYS A 23 2.02 -28.59 -8.65
C CYS A 23 2.94 -29.36 -7.70
N HIS A 24 4.07 -28.75 -7.32
CA HIS A 24 4.98 -29.34 -6.34
C HIS A 24 4.29 -29.55 -5.00
N GLN A 25 3.54 -28.55 -4.52
CA GLN A 25 2.82 -28.67 -3.26
C GLN A 25 1.73 -29.75 -3.31
N ALA A 26 0.97 -29.84 -4.41
CA ALA A 26 -0.02 -30.90 -4.62
C ALA A 26 0.62 -32.29 -4.56
N SER A 27 1.84 -32.45 -5.09
CA SER A 27 2.60 -33.71 -4.99
C SER A 27 2.97 -34.10 -3.55
N ILE A 28 3.25 -33.11 -2.70
CA ILE A 28 3.56 -33.32 -1.27
C ILE A 28 2.28 -33.74 -0.53
N ASP A 29 1.15 -33.11 -0.87
CA ASP A 29 -0.13 -33.35 -0.22
C ASP A 29 -0.84 -34.63 -0.72
N GLY A 30 -0.33 -35.26 -1.78
CA GLY A 30 -0.98 -36.41 -2.42
C GLY A 30 -2.28 -36.03 -3.13
N THR A 31 -2.40 -34.80 -3.60
CA THR A 31 -3.59 -34.26 -4.28
C THR A 31 -3.34 -34.07 -5.78
N ILE A 32 -4.42 -33.85 -6.54
CA ILE A 32 -4.37 -33.57 -7.98
C ILE A 32 -4.65 -32.09 -8.21
N LEU A 33 -3.77 -31.40 -8.93
CA LEU A 33 -4.00 -30.04 -9.43
C LEU A 33 -4.42 -30.10 -10.90
N TYR A 34 -5.58 -29.54 -11.22
CA TYR A 34 -6.02 -29.32 -12.60
C TYR A 34 -5.65 -27.90 -13.02
N THR A 35 -4.91 -27.76 -14.11
CA THR A 35 -4.48 -26.46 -14.64
C THR A 35 -5.10 -26.17 -16.01
N ASP A 36 -5.44 -24.91 -16.24
CA ASP A 36 -5.82 -24.37 -17.54
C ASP A 36 -5.22 -22.96 -17.64
N SER A 37 -4.35 -22.75 -18.62
CA SER A 37 -3.62 -21.51 -18.84
C SER A 37 -4.00 -20.81 -20.14
N THR A 38 -5.00 -21.33 -20.87
CA THR A 38 -5.33 -20.85 -22.23
C THR A 38 -6.80 -20.42 -22.37
N SER A 39 -7.70 -20.95 -21.54
CA SER A 39 -9.13 -20.66 -21.64
C SER A 39 -9.54 -19.46 -20.78
N GLU A 40 -10.33 -18.54 -21.35
CA GLU A 40 -11.06 -17.50 -20.58
C GLU A 40 -12.22 -18.11 -19.77
N ASN A 41 -12.78 -19.23 -20.24
CA ASN A 41 -13.85 -19.97 -19.56
C ASN A 41 -13.44 -21.43 -19.34
N PRO A 42 -12.52 -21.70 -18.40
CA PRO A 42 -12.06 -23.05 -18.12
C PRO A 42 -13.18 -23.89 -17.48
N VAL A 43 -13.12 -25.20 -17.70
CA VAL A 43 -14.04 -26.16 -17.04
C VAL A 43 -13.48 -26.51 -15.66
N VAL A 44 -14.19 -26.12 -14.59
CA VAL A 44 -13.83 -26.49 -13.22
C VAL A 44 -14.09 -27.98 -13.01
N LYS A 45 -13.05 -28.75 -12.74
CA LYS A 45 -13.12 -30.22 -12.58
C LYS A 45 -13.68 -30.65 -11.23
N ASP A 46 -13.46 -29.85 -10.18
CA ASP A 46 -13.99 -30.09 -8.84
C ASP A 46 -14.35 -28.77 -8.17
N SER A 47 -15.65 -28.46 -8.15
CA SER A 47 -16.18 -27.21 -7.60
C SER A 47 -16.22 -27.15 -6.07
N ASN A 48 -15.93 -28.27 -5.38
CA ASN A 48 -15.96 -28.35 -3.92
C ASN A 48 -14.59 -28.05 -3.29
N ASN A 49 -13.54 -27.97 -4.11
CA ASN A 49 -12.17 -27.65 -3.69
C ASN A 49 -11.78 -26.20 -4.06
N PRO A 50 -10.69 -25.65 -3.50
CA PRO A 50 -10.25 -24.30 -3.83
C PRO A 50 -9.88 -24.18 -5.32
N CYS A 51 -10.31 -23.09 -5.96
CA CYS A 51 -9.92 -22.72 -7.32
C CYS A 51 -9.03 -21.48 -7.28
N LEU A 52 -7.85 -21.58 -7.89
CA LEU A 52 -6.85 -20.51 -7.91
C LEU A 52 -6.87 -19.83 -9.28
N VAL A 53 -7.17 -18.53 -9.31
CA VAL A 53 -7.23 -17.73 -10.54
C VAL A 53 -6.10 -16.72 -10.54
N PHE A 54 -5.24 -16.78 -11.54
CA PHE A 54 -4.10 -15.88 -11.68
C PHE A 54 -4.36 -14.88 -12.79
N ILE A 55 -4.35 -13.59 -12.45
CA ILE A 55 -4.49 -12.49 -13.41
C ILE A 55 -3.29 -11.55 -13.32
N ASN A 56 -3.03 -10.82 -14.39
CA ASN A 56 -1.96 -9.84 -14.43
C ASN A 56 -2.37 -8.62 -15.26
N SER A 57 -1.57 -7.57 -15.19
CA SER A 57 -1.69 -6.44 -16.10
C SER A 57 -0.31 -5.90 -16.41
N GLN A 58 0.08 -5.99 -17.69
CA GLN A 58 1.39 -5.55 -18.13
C GLN A 58 1.50 -4.01 -18.13
N PHE A 59 2.71 -3.53 -17.90
CA PHE A 59 3.11 -2.13 -17.98
C PHE A 59 4.59 -2.09 -18.38
N SER A 60 5.04 -0.94 -18.87
CA SER A 60 6.44 -0.74 -19.29
C SER A 60 6.82 0.73 -19.18
N GLU A 61 8.12 1.01 -19.07
CA GLU A 61 8.66 2.31 -19.48
C GLU A 61 8.13 2.68 -20.88
N ASP A 62 7.88 3.97 -21.08
CA ASP A 62 7.31 4.57 -22.32
C ASP A 62 5.85 4.18 -22.61
N TRP A 63 5.18 3.46 -21.70
CA TRP A 63 3.79 3.03 -21.91
C TRP A 63 2.91 3.12 -20.66
N ASP A 64 2.06 4.15 -20.64
CA ASP A 64 0.99 4.29 -19.65
C ASP A 64 -0.18 3.36 -19.94
N ARG A 65 -0.68 2.69 -18.90
CA ARG A 65 -1.86 1.82 -19.03
C ARG A 65 -3.11 2.62 -19.39
N SER A 66 -3.85 2.10 -20.37
CA SER A 66 -5.10 2.70 -20.84
C SER A 66 -6.32 2.32 -20.00
N THR A 67 -6.19 1.42 -19.03
CA THR A 67 -7.23 1.04 -18.06
C THR A 67 -6.58 0.47 -16.80
N LEU A 68 -7.27 0.55 -15.67
CA LEU A 68 -6.93 -0.11 -14.41
C LEU A 68 -7.66 -1.44 -14.25
N ALA A 69 -8.49 -1.85 -15.21
CA ALA A 69 -9.14 -3.16 -15.25
C ALA A 69 -9.37 -3.61 -16.69
N ASP A 70 -9.12 -4.88 -16.99
CA ASP A 70 -9.30 -5.48 -18.31
C ASP A 70 -10.43 -6.52 -18.31
N VAL A 71 -11.21 -6.54 -19.40
CA VAL A 71 -12.41 -7.38 -19.52
C VAL A 71 -12.06 -8.87 -19.49
N TYR A 72 -10.95 -9.27 -20.12
CA TYR A 72 -10.57 -10.66 -20.23
C TYR A 72 -10.30 -11.30 -18.86
N SER A 73 -9.42 -10.66 -18.08
CA SER A 73 -9.08 -11.14 -16.73
C SER A 73 -10.27 -11.11 -15.78
N ASP A 74 -11.12 -10.08 -15.85
CA ASP A 74 -12.32 -10.00 -15.01
C ASP A 74 -13.32 -11.11 -15.38
N THR A 75 -13.48 -11.39 -16.68
CA THR A 75 -14.35 -12.47 -17.18
C THR A 75 -13.83 -13.84 -16.78
N LEU A 76 -12.52 -14.08 -16.83
CA LEU A 76 -11.91 -15.31 -16.33
C LEU A 76 -12.24 -15.55 -14.85
N VAL A 77 -12.07 -14.52 -14.01
CA VAL A 77 -12.38 -14.61 -12.57
C VAL A 77 -13.86 -14.95 -12.35
N ILE A 78 -14.77 -14.27 -13.06
CA ILE A 78 -16.21 -14.50 -12.96
C ILE A 78 -16.59 -15.91 -13.44
N ASN A 79 -16.02 -16.38 -14.56
CA ASN A 79 -16.30 -17.69 -15.12
C ASN A 79 -15.90 -18.81 -14.14
N VAL A 80 -14.73 -18.71 -13.52
CA VAL A 80 -14.31 -19.67 -12.48
C VAL A 80 -15.19 -19.56 -11.24
N ALA A 81 -15.45 -18.35 -10.76
CA ALA A 81 -16.28 -18.13 -9.57
C ALA A 81 -17.73 -18.60 -9.76
N SER A 82 -18.27 -18.59 -10.99
CA SER A 82 -19.60 -19.11 -11.30
C SER A 82 -19.71 -20.63 -11.13
N GLN A 83 -18.59 -21.34 -11.23
CA GLN A 83 -18.51 -22.79 -11.15
C GLN A 83 -17.90 -23.28 -9.83
N CYS A 84 -17.10 -22.47 -9.14
CA CYS A 84 -16.32 -22.86 -7.97
C CYS A 84 -16.61 -21.97 -6.75
N LYS A 85 -17.13 -22.56 -5.67
CA LYS A 85 -17.58 -21.81 -4.48
C LYS A 85 -16.46 -21.22 -3.63
N ASN A 86 -15.23 -21.68 -3.85
CA ASN A 86 -14.05 -21.25 -3.11
C ASN A 86 -12.98 -20.75 -4.09
N THR A 87 -13.25 -19.59 -4.71
CA THR A 87 -12.37 -19.00 -5.71
C THR A 87 -11.43 -17.97 -5.07
N MET A 88 -10.12 -18.14 -5.27
CA MET A 88 -9.07 -17.23 -4.81
C MET A 88 -8.41 -16.56 -6.01
N ALA A 89 -8.36 -15.23 -6.02
CA ALA A 89 -7.74 -14.46 -7.10
C ALA A 89 -6.36 -13.91 -6.71
N PHE A 90 -5.38 -14.07 -7.60
CA PHE A 90 -4.00 -13.62 -7.41
C PHE A 90 -3.63 -12.64 -8.51
N ILE A 91 -3.25 -11.43 -8.11
CA ILE A 91 -3.03 -10.31 -9.01
C ILE A 91 -1.54 -10.00 -9.09
N HIS A 92 -0.94 -10.19 -10.26
CA HIS A 92 0.47 -9.87 -10.53
C HIS A 92 0.58 -8.68 -11.49
N ASN A 93 0.66 -7.45 -10.97
CA ASN A 93 0.92 -6.25 -11.76
C ASN A 93 1.65 -5.20 -10.91
N ALA A 94 2.25 -4.17 -11.51
CA ALA A 94 2.61 -2.99 -10.73
C ALA A 94 1.45 -2.02 -10.62
N GLY A 95 1.30 -1.43 -9.44
CA GLY A 95 0.35 -0.37 -9.18
C GLY A 95 -1.10 -0.84 -9.14
N VAL A 96 -2.01 0.11 -9.38
CA VAL A 96 -3.44 -0.09 -9.14
C VAL A 96 -4.07 -1.06 -10.15
N ARG A 97 -4.85 -2.02 -9.64
CA ARG A 97 -5.78 -2.87 -10.41
C ARG A 97 -7.11 -2.84 -9.70
N LEU A 98 -8.17 -2.36 -10.36
CA LEU A 98 -9.50 -2.36 -9.78
C LEU A 98 -10.05 -3.78 -9.74
N VAL A 99 -10.93 -4.07 -8.79
CA VAL A 99 -11.50 -5.42 -8.59
C VAL A 99 -13.02 -5.40 -8.49
N ASP A 100 -13.65 -4.22 -8.49
CA ASP A 100 -15.08 -4.03 -8.22
C ASP A 100 -16.04 -4.73 -9.18
N ARG A 101 -15.57 -5.15 -10.36
CA ARG A 101 -16.36 -5.94 -11.31
C ARG A 101 -16.65 -7.36 -10.82
N TRP A 102 -15.87 -7.88 -9.88
CA TRP A 102 -15.99 -9.28 -9.43
C TRP A 102 -15.80 -9.47 -7.93
N ILE A 103 -15.16 -8.54 -7.19
CA ILE A 103 -14.79 -8.73 -5.77
C ILE A 103 -15.95 -9.07 -4.83
N GLU A 104 -17.17 -8.65 -5.16
CA GLU A 104 -18.39 -8.93 -4.36
C GLU A 104 -19.10 -10.24 -4.77
N HIS A 105 -18.54 -10.98 -5.74
CA HIS A 105 -19.10 -12.26 -6.13
C HIS A 105 -19.02 -13.24 -4.95
N PRO A 106 -20.12 -13.89 -4.54
CA PRO A 106 -20.20 -14.62 -3.26
C PRO A 106 -19.26 -15.83 -3.16
N ASN A 107 -18.82 -16.35 -4.30
CA ASN A 107 -17.90 -17.47 -4.39
C ASN A 107 -16.41 -17.06 -4.39
N ILE A 108 -16.11 -15.76 -4.33
CA ILE A 108 -14.73 -15.27 -4.21
C ILE A 108 -14.41 -15.15 -2.72
N THR A 109 -13.46 -15.95 -2.27
CA THR A 109 -13.15 -16.14 -0.85
C THR A 109 -11.86 -15.46 -0.43
N ALA A 110 -10.94 -15.19 -1.37
CA ALA A 110 -9.70 -14.48 -1.10
C ALA A 110 -9.19 -13.73 -2.34
N VAL A 111 -8.51 -12.62 -2.10
CA VAL A 111 -7.76 -11.88 -3.13
C VAL A 111 -6.40 -11.48 -2.58
N ILE A 112 -5.35 -11.75 -3.34
CA ILE A 112 -3.98 -11.34 -3.00
C ILE A 112 -3.42 -10.49 -4.15
N PHE A 113 -3.07 -9.24 -3.82
CA PHE A 113 -2.17 -8.44 -4.64
C PHE A 113 -0.74 -8.96 -4.41
N ALA A 114 -0.22 -9.72 -5.37
CA ALA A 114 1.11 -10.32 -5.33
C ALA A 114 2.17 -9.45 -6.03
N ASP A 115 1.75 -8.32 -6.60
CA ASP A 115 2.58 -7.33 -7.30
C ASP A 115 3.57 -7.98 -8.28
N LEU A 116 4.86 -7.67 -8.13
CA LEU A 116 5.96 -8.20 -8.95
C LEU A 116 6.97 -8.93 -8.05
N PRO A 117 6.75 -10.23 -7.79
CA PRO A 117 7.49 -10.96 -6.76
C PRO A 117 8.87 -11.49 -7.22
N GLY A 118 9.30 -11.14 -8.44
CA GLY A 118 10.56 -11.63 -9.00
C GLY A 118 10.61 -13.16 -9.18
N GLN A 119 11.82 -13.73 -9.13
CA GLN A 119 12.07 -15.14 -9.48
C GLN A 119 11.38 -16.17 -8.58
N TYR A 120 11.00 -15.81 -7.35
CA TYR A 120 10.37 -16.72 -6.39
C TYR A 120 8.84 -16.50 -6.27
N SER A 121 8.20 -16.13 -7.38
CA SER A 121 6.75 -15.86 -7.46
C SER A 121 5.92 -16.99 -6.86
N GLY A 122 6.09 -18.23 -7.35
CA GLY A 122 5.30 -19.37 -6.88
C GLY A 122 5.56 -19.73 -5.43
N ASN A 123 6.83 -19.87 -5.04
CA ASN A 123 7.20 -20.27 -3.67
C ASN A 123 6.73 -19.27 -2.63
N SER A 124 6.92 -17.97 -2.89
CA SER A 124 6.48 -16.94 -1.94
C SER A 124 4.96 -16.98 -1.73
N LEU A 125 4.20 -17.32 -2.78
CA LEU A 125 2.76 -17.40 -2.69
C LEU A 125 2.25 -18.67 -1.98
N THR A 126 2.87 -19.82 -2.23
CA THR A 126 2.47 -21.07 -1.55
C THR A 126 2.71 -21.00 -0.04
N GLU A 127 3.74 -20.27 0.42
CA GLU A 127 3.96 -20.01 1.85
C GLU A 127 2.77 -19.29 2.52
N ILE A 128 2.12 -18.38 1.80
CA ILE A 128 0.97 -17.61 2.30
C ILE A 128 -0.32 -18.41 2.19
N VAL A 129 -0.58 -19.01 1.01
CA VAL A 129 -1.84 -19.73 0.74
C VAL A 129 -1.99 -20.97 1.62
N TYR A 130 -0.89 -21.66 1.93
CA TYR A 130 -0.89 -22.81 2.84
C TYR A 130 -0.76 -22.43 4.32
N GLY A 131 -0.72 -21.14 4.65
CA GLY A 131 -0.68 -20.68 6.04
C GLY A 131 0.63 -20.97 6.77
N ARG A 132 1.72 -21.27 6.05
CA ARG A 132 3.06 -21.42 6.66
C ARG A 132 3.57 -20.11 7.26
N GLN A 133 3.15 -18.99 6.68
CA GLN A 133 3.26 -17.67 7.28
C GLN A 133 2.01 -16.82 6.98
N PRO A 134 1.55 -15.98 7.92
CA PRO A 134 0.49 -15.04 7.63
C PRO A 134 0.88 -13.93 6.65
N PRO A 135 -0.04 -13.47 5.80
CA PRO A 135 0.19 -12.27 5.02
C PRO A 135 0.37 -11.08 5.97
N SER A 136 1.31 -10.22 5.62
CA SER A 136 1.69 -9.05 6.40
C SER A 136 2.07 -7.86 5.52
N GLY A 137 1.63 -7.89 4.26
CA GLY A 137 1.74 -6.78 3.31
C GLY A 137 0.60 -5.79 3.52
N ARG A 138 0.87 -4.52 3.20
CA ARG A 138 -0.12 -3.43 3.17
C ARG A 138 -0.04 -2.76 1.80
N LEU A 139 -1.18 -2.37 1.23
CA LEU A 139 -1.22 -1.70 -0.07
C LEU A 139 -0.47 -0.36 -0.02
N PRO A 140 0.54 -0.16 -0.88
CA PRO A 140 1.29 1.10 -0.95
C PRO A 140 0.59 2.18 -1.79
N PHE A 141 -0.64 1.92 -2.24
CA PHE A 141 -1.48 2.80 -3.05
C PHE A 141 -2.96 2.58 -2.72
N THR A 142 -3.82 3.50 -3.15
CA THR A 142 -5.28 3.38 -3.01
C THR A 142 -5.88 2.63 -4.21
N VAL A 143 -6.76 1.66 -3.97
CA VAL A 143 -7.54 0.96 -5.00
C VAL A 143 -8.97 1.49 -4.97
N ALA A 144 -9.36 2.22 -6.01
CA ALA A 144 -10.70 2.79 -6.12
C ALA A 144 -11.80 1.74 -6.39
N LYS A 145 -13.06 2.17 -6.33
CA LYS A 145 -14.17 1.38 -6.88
C LYS A 145 -14.33 1.61 -8.38
N ASN A 146 -14.17 2.86 -8.81
CA ASN A 146 -14.22 3.25 -10.21
C ASN A 146 -12.94 3.97 -10.64
N GLU A 147 -12.55 3.83 -11.91
CA GLU A 147 -11.40 4.55 -12.48
C GLU A 147 -11.53 6.07 -12.29
N SER A 148 -12.73 6.61 -12.51
CA SER A 148 -13.04 8.03 -12.38
C SER A 148 -12.73 8.63 -11.01
N ASP A 149 -12.67 7.80 -9.96
CA ASP A 149 -12.43 8.25 -8.59
C ASP A 149 -10.98 8.75 -8.40
N HIS A 150 -10.04 8.26 -9.22
CA HIS A 150 -8.68 8.81 -9.28
C HIS A 150 -8.63 10.21 -9.93
N GLY A 151 -9.70 10.62 -10.62
CA GLY A 151 -9.83 11.93 -11.27
C GLY A 151 -8.82 12.14 -12.40
N SER A 152 -8.40 13.40 -12.59
CA SER A 152 -7.44 13.78 -13.63
C SER A 152 -6.06 13.13 -13.46
N LEU A 153 -5.72 12.65 -12.25
CA LEU A 153 -4.44 12.00 -11.97
C LEU A 153 -4.33 10.59 -12.53
N LEU A 154 -5.44 10.01 -13.01
CA LEU A 154 -5.43 8.66 -13.55
C LEU A 154 -4.68 8.58 -14.88
N ARG A 155 -4.76 9.62 -15.70
CA ARG A 155 -4.33 9.59 -17.10
C ARG A 155 -3.18 10.54 -17.33
N PRO A 156 -2.24 10.20 -18.22
CA PRO A 156 -1.20 11.12 -18.61
C PRO A 156 -1.80 12.32 -19.34
N THR A 157 -1.13 13.45 -19.24
CA THR A 157 -1.37 14.58 -20.12
C THR A 157 -1.00 14.18 -21.54
N LEU A 158 -1.96 14.24 -22.45
CA LEU A 158 -1.74 13.95 -23.87
C LEU A 158 -1.20 15.19 -24.59
N PRO A 159 -0.38 15.02 -25.64
CA PRO A 159 0.15 16.15 -26.38
C PRO A 159 -0.93 17.03 -27.00
N ASP A 160 -0.74 18.34 -26.94
CA ASP A 160 -1.57 19.30 -27.68
C ASP A 160 -1.40 19.05 -29.19
N ARG A 161 -2.50 18.83 -29.91
CA ARG A 161 -2.47 18.60 -31.36
C ARG A 161 -1.93 19.80 -32.13
N SER A 162 -2.14 21.01 -31.62
CA SER A 162 -1.70 22.25 -32.26
C SER A 162 -0.24 22.58 -31.96
N ASN A 163 0.29 22.12 -30.81
CA ASN A 163 1.66 22.36 -30.41
C ASN A 163 2.27 21.20 -29.60
N PRO A 164 2.47 20.02 -30.23
CA PRO A 164 2.79 18.78 -29.50
C PRO A 164 4.14 18.84 -28.76
N GLN A 165 5.05 19.71 -29.18
CA GLN A 165 6.37 19.92 -28.56
C GLN A 165 6.30 20.66 -27.21
N TYR A 166 5.19 21.35 -26.91
CA TYR A 166 5.09 22.23 -25.73
C TYR A 166 3.93 21.82 -24.81
N SER A 167 3.68 20.52 -24.73
CA SER A 167 2.63 19.93 -23.89
C SER A 167 2.83 20.33 -22.41
N GLN A 168 1.78 20.84 -21.77
CA GLN A 168 1.82 21.33 -20.38
C GLN A 168 1.05 20.39 -19.46
N SER A 169 1.62 20.06 -18.30
CA SER A 169 0.98 19.26 -17.27
C SER A 169 0.98 20.02 -15.95
N ASP A 170 -0.10 20.73 -15.67
CA ASP A 170 -0.21 21.59 -14.49
C ASP A 170 -0.64 20.80 -13.26
N PHE A 171 0.21 20.79 -12.23
CA PHE A 171 -0.03 20.03 -10.99
C PHE A 171 -0.92 20.79 -10.00
N THR A 172 -2.10 21.21 -10.49
CA THR A 172 -3.08 22.02 -9.75
C THR A 172 -3.64 21.34 -8.49
N GLN A 173 -3.56 20.02 -8.41
CA GLN A 173 -3.92 19.23 -7.24
C GLN A 173 -2.99 19.47 -6.03
N GLY A 174 -1.80 20.03 -6.25
CA GLY A 174 -0.78 20.18 -5.22
C GLY A 174 -0.48 18.87 -4.48
N LEU A 175 -0.66 18.87 -3.16
CA LEU A 175 -0.36 17.72 -2.31
C LEU A 175 -1.41 16.59 -2.36
N PHE A 176 -2.55 16.81 -3.01
CA PHE A 176 -3.69 15.90 -3.00
C PHE A 176 -3.59 14.84 -4.11
N ILE A 177 -2.62 13.94 -3.96
CA ILE A 177 -2.46 12.73 -4.76
C ILE A 177 -2.76 11.48 -3.92
N ASP A 178 -3.07 10.35 -4.58
CA ASP A 178 -3.42 9.07 -3.94
C ASP A 178 -4.39 9.25 -2.75
N TYR A 179 -4.15 8.65 -1.59
CA TYR A 179 -5.06 8.68 -0.45
C TYR A 179 -5.42 10.09 0.04
N ARG A 180 -4.53 11.08 -0.14
CA ARG A 180 -4.81 12.47 0.26
C ARG A 180 -5.93 13.05 -0.58
N ARG A 181 -5.96 12.72 -1.88
CA ARG A 181 -7.05 13.07 -2.79
C ARG A 181 -8.36 12.44 -2.34
N PHE A 182 -8.37 11.15 -2.01
CA PHE A 182 -9.57 10.45 -1.56
C PHE A 182 -10.12 11.02 -0.25
N ILE A 183 -9.24 11.43 0.67
CA ILE A 183 -9.62 12.18 1.88
C ILE A 183 -10.24 13.53 1.51
N GLN A 184 -9.58 14.31 0.65
CA GLN A 184 -10.05 15.65 0.26
C GLN A 184 -11.42 15.62 -0.41
N THR A 185 -11.65 14.65 -1.30
CA THR A 185 -12.91 14.53 -2.04
C THR A 185 -13.94 13.65 -1.34
N THR A 186 -13.65 13.14 -0.14
CA THR A 186 -14.53 12.25 0.62
C THR A 186 -15.00 11.01 -0.14
N ILE A 187 -14.21 10.51 -1.09
CA ILE A 187 -14.53 9.30 -1.87
C ILE A 187 -14.05 8.09 -1.08
N THR A 188 -14.93 7.09 -0.90
CA THR A 188 -14.56 5.82 -0.26
C THR A 188 -13.99 4.84 -1.30
N PRO A 189 -12.67 4.52 -1.25
CA PRO A 189 -12.08 3.55 -2.16
C PRO A 189 -12.50 2.12 -1.80
N ARG A 190 -12.22 1.17 -2.68
CA ARG A 190 -12.38 -0.27 -2.43
C ARG A 190 -11.41 -0.75 -1.37
N PHE A 191 -10.13 -0.46 -1.57
CA PHE A 191 -9.08 -0.68 -0.58
C PHE A 191 -8.27 0.59 -0.41
N VAL A 192 -8.18 1.04 0.84
CA VAL A 192 -7.50 2.29 1.19
C VAL A 192 -5.97 2.09 1.21
N PHE A 193 -5.21 3.18 1.07
CA PHE A 193 -3.76 3.14 1.33
C PHE A 193 -3.46 2.55 2.72
N GLY A 194 -2.50 1.63 2.76
CA GLY A 194 -2.12 0.91 3.97
C GLY A 194 -3.04 -0.27 4.31
N TYR A 195 -4.07 -0.58 3.51
CA TYR A 195 -4.95 -1.72 3.77
C TYR A 195 -4.25 -3.06 3.54
N GLY A 196 -4.55 -4.06 4.36
CA GLY A 196 -4.04 -5.42 4.22
C GLY A 196 -4.60 -6.31 5.32
N LEU A 197 -4.99 -7.53 4.98
CA LEU A 197 -5.43 -8.51 5.97
C LEU A 197 -4.27 -9.39 6.41
N THR A 198 -4.46 -10.03 7.56
CA THR A 198 -3.56 -11.06 8.10
C THR A 198 -4.40 -12.19 8.69
N TYR A 199 -3.78 -13.32 9.03
CA TYR A 199 -4.49 -14.46 9.63
C TYR A 199 -4.70 -14.33 11.15
N SER A 200 -4.27 -13.20 11.74
CA SER A 200 -4.48 -12.90 13.16
C SER A 200 -5.21 -11.58 13.37
N SER A 201 -5.43 -11.22 14.63
CA SER A 201 -6.03 -9.95 15.05
C SER A 201 -5.14 -9.27 16.09
N PHE A 202 -5.22 -7.93 16.13
CA PHE A 202 -4.37 -7.10 16.96
C PHE A 202 -5.15 -5.97 17.61
N ASP A 203 -4.90 -5.78 18.91
CA ASP A 203 -5.39 -4.67 19.71
C ASP A 203 -4.30 -3.61 19.89
N TYR A 204 -4.71 -2.35 19.83
CA TYR A 204 -3.85 -1.17 19.98
C TYR A 204 -4.26 -0.46 21.26
N SER A 205 -3.30 -0.10 22.10
CA SER A 205 -3.59 0.56 23.38
C SER A 205 -2.42 1.40 23.86
N SER A 206 -2.66 2.16 24.94
CA SER A 206 -1.60 2.85 25.69
C SER A 206 -0.76 3.80 24.83
N LEU A 207 -1.42 4.61 23.99
CA LEU A 207 -0.76 5.65 23.20
C LEU A 207 -0.06 6.65 24.13
N LYS A 208 1.25 6.81 23.93
CA LYS A 208 2.09 7.80 24.60
C LYS A 208 2.71 8.71 23.55
N ILE A 209 2.61 10.01 23.79
CA ILE A 209 3.14 11.04 22.91
C ILE A 209 3.96 11.98 23.78
N SER A 210 5.20 12.23 23.39
CA SER A 210 6.06 13.17 24.11
C SER A 210 6.98 13.93 23.16
N VAL A 211 7.20 15.20 23.46
CA VAL A 211 8.30 15.99 22.88
C VAL A 211 9.61 15.52 23.53
N ASN A 212 10.66 15.33 22.74
CA ASN A 212 11.97 14.98 23.27
C ASN A 212 12.55 16.17 24.05
N ALA A 213 13.10 15.94 25.25
CA ALA A 213 13.55 17.03 26.14
C ALA A 213 14.61 17.96 25.50
N SER A 214 15.47 17.40 24.64
CA SER A 214 16.50 18.15 23.91
C SER A 214 16.03 18.74 22.59
N ALA A 215 14.75 18.59 22.23
CA ALA A 215 14.23 19.07 20.96
C ALA A 215 14.24 20.59 20.91
N VAL A 216 14.97 21.15 19.96
CA VAL A 216 14.84 22.56 19.59
C VAL A 216 13.48 22.74 18.92
N ARG A 217 12.71 23.78 19.26
CA ARG A 217 11.36 24.01 18.71
C ARG A 217 11.22 25.37 18.02
N SER A 218 12.33 25.99 17.64
CA SER A 218 12.30 27.18 16.80
C SER A 218 11.55 26.90 15.50
N SER A 219 10.82 27.91 15.01
CA SER A 219 10.08 27.84 13.74
C SER A 219 11.01 27.46 12.60
N ALA A 220 12.09 28.20 12.40
CA ALA A 220 13.14 27.82 11.46
C ALA A 220 14.07 26.75 12.06
N PRO A 221 14.55 25.77 11.28
CA PRO A 221 15.56 24.83 11.73
C PRO A 221 16.86 25.56 12.12
N PRO A 222 17.52 25.16 13.21
CA PRO A 222 18.87 25.65 13.51
C PRO A 222 19.84 25.45 12.33
N GLY A 223 20.68 26.45 12.07
CA GLY A 223 21.61 26.42 10.92
C GLY A 223 20.98 26.83 9.58
N THR A 224 19.70 27.22 9.56
CA THR A 224 19.09 27.78 8.34
C THR A 224 19.70 29.14 8.05
N THR A 225 20.27 29.27 6.85
CA THR A 225 20.77 30.54 6.33
C THR A 225 19.75 31.07 5.33
N ILE A 226 19.43 32.36 5.39
CA ILE A 226 18.52 33.00 4.42
C ILE A 226 19.20 33.01 3.05
N GLY A 227 18.66 32.27 2.08
CA GLY A 227 19.23 32.12 0.74
C GLY A 227 19.11 30.69 0.19
N ILE A 228 19.82 30.40 -0.90
CA ILE A 228 19.85 29.04 -1.49
C ILE A 228 20.72 28.15 -0.61
N ALA A 229 20.11 27.34 0.24
CA ALA A 229 20.80 26.27 0.94
C ALA A 229 21.15 25.16 -0.07
N PRO A 230 22.38 24.59 -0.03
CA PRO A 230 22.67 23.34 -0.73
C PRO A 230 21.67 22.25 -0.31
N GLU A 231 21.35 21.34 -1.23
CA GLU A 231 20.43 20.24 -0.94
C GLU A 231 20.94 19.40 0.25
N GLY A 232 20.12 19.24 1.29
CA GLY A 232 20.44 18.41 2.45
C GLY A 232 21.32 19.06 3.53
N ASP A 233 21.70 20.34 3.39
CA ASP A 233 22.68 20.99 4.28
C ASP A 233 22.16 21.30 5.69
N VAL A 234 20.84 21.48 5.85
CA VAL A 234 20.23 21.77 7.15
C VAL A 234 19.98 20.48 7.94
N THR A 235 21.03 19.95 8.56
CA THR A 235 21.03 18.67 9.31
C THR A 235 19.97 18.63 10.42
N SER A 236 19.67 19.76 11.04
CA SER A 236 18.67 19.89 12.11
C SER A 236 17.22 19.60 11.67
N LEU A 237 16.97 19.49 10.36
CA LEU A 237 15.71 18.97 9.81
C LEU A 237 15.47 17.50 10.16
N TYR A 238 16.54 16.76 10.42
CA TYR A 238 16.50 15.31 10.65
C TYR A 238 16.60 14.93 12.12
N ASP A 239 16.68 15.93 13.02
CA ASP A 239 16.62 15.70 14.47
C ASP A 239 15.25 15.12 14.86
N ASN A 240 15.27 14.07 15.68
CA ASN A 240 14.05 13.50 16.27
C ASN A 240 13.53 14.45 17.36
N ILE A 241 12.34 15.03 17.13
CA ILE A 241 11.78 16.03 18.06
C ILE A 241 10.65 15.50 18.93
N ALA A 242 10.06 14.36 18.56
CA ALA A 242 9.02 13.70 19.33
C ALA A 242 9.25 12.18 19.36
N THR A 243 8.58 11.54 20.30
CA THR A 243 8.45 10.09 20.40
C THR A 243 6.97 9.73 20.53
N VAL A 244 6.50 8.78 19.73
CA VAL A 244 5.15 8.23 19.79
C VAL A 244 5.27 6.73 20.03
N SER A 245 4.77 6.23 21.16
CA SER A 245 4.87 4.81 21.53
C SER A 245 3.48 4.21 21.80
N ILE A 246 3.23 3.00 21.30
CA ILE A 246 1.94 2.32 21.40
C ILE A 246 2.16 0.85 21.76
N SER A 247 1.29 0.32 22.60
CA SER A 247 1.27 -1.09 22.97
C SER A 247 0.35 -1.88 22.03
N PHE A 248 0.85 -3.00 21.54
CA PHE A 248 0.18 -3.91 20.64
C PHE A 248 0.02 -5.26 21.33
N LYS A 249 -1.11 -5.94 21.11
CA LYS A 249 -1.30 -7.32 21.55
C LYS A 249 -1.87 -8.16 20.42
N ASN A 250 -1.24 -9.28 20.13
CA ASN A 250 -1.82 -10.27 19.22
C ASN A 250 -2.95 -11.01 19.97
N THR A 251 -4.19 -10.81 19.52
CA THR A 251 -5.41 -11.39 20.10
C THR A 251 -5.93 -12.59 19.34
N GLY A 252 -5.33 -12.92 18.19
CA GLY A 252 -5.65 -14.14 17.44
C GLY A 252 -4.86 -15.36 17.91
N THR A 253 -4.98 -16.44 17.13
CA THR A 253 -4.44 -17.77 17.47
C THR A 253 -3.15 -18.13 16.74
N VAL A 254 -2.70 -17.29 15.80
CA VAL A 254 -1.49 -17.54 14.99
C VAL A 254 -0.48 -16.40 15.12
N ALA A 255 0.81 -16.73 15.06
CA ALA A 255 1.88 -15.75 15.06
C ALA A 255 1.84 -14.97 13.74
N ALA A 256 1.68 -13.65 13.81
CA ALA A 256 1.55 -12.80 12.63
C ALA A 256 2.31 -11.48 12.83
N ALA A 257 2.77 -10.89 11.72
CA ALA A 257 3.40 -9.59 11.75
C ALA A 257 2.37 -8.48 11.52
N GLU A 258 2.30 -7.53 12.45
CA GLU A 258 1.45 -6.34 12.35
C GLU A 258 2.25 -5.16 11.80
N VAL A 259 1.61 -4.32 10.98
CA VAL A 259 2.20 -3.10 10.41
C VAL A 259 1.42 -1.90 10.91
N ALA A 260 2.01 -1.17 11.85
CA ALA A 260 1.42 0.05 12.39
C ALA A 260 1.82 1.26 11.55
N LEU A 261 0.85 2.08 11.17
CA LEU A 261 1.07 3.27 10.34
C LEU A 261 0.82 4.54 11.17
N LEU A 262 1.85 5.38 11.31
CA LEU A 262 1.76 6.68 11.96
C LEU A 262 1.43 7.76 10.94
N TYR A 263 0.30 8.43 11.15
CA TYR A 263 -0.09 9.62 10.42
C TYR A 263 -0.08 10.84 11.33
N ILE A 264 0.34 11.98 10.77
CA ILE A 264 0.35 13.26 11.46
C ILE A 264 -0.41 14.30 10.64
N GLY A 265 -1.30 15.03 11.30
CA GLY A 265 -1.92 16.25 10.80
C GLY A 265 -1.13 17.45 11.30
N VAL A 266 -0.39 18.10 10.41
CA VAL A 266 0.43 19.28 10.73
C VAL A 266 -0.42 20.55 10.64
N PRO A 267 -0.45 21.41 11.68
CA PRO A 267 -1.17 22.68 11.64
C PRO A 267 -0.80 23.53 10.42
N GLY A 268 -1.80 24.11 9.76
CA GLY A 268 -1.59 24.97 8.59
C GLY A 268 -1.15 24.26 7.30
N SER A 269 -0.93 22.94 7.30
CA SER A 269 -0.48 22.21 6.11
C SER A 269 -1.55 22.03 5.02
N GLY A 270 -2.83 22.24 5.36
CA GLY A 270 -3.97 21.97 4.48
C GLY A 270 -4.27 20.48 4.26
N VAL A 271 -3.40 19.56 4.71
CA VAL A 271 -3.60 18.11 4.57
C VAL A 271 -3.80 17.49 5.96
N PRO A 272 -4.99 16.95 6.28
CA PRO A 272 -5.32 16.56 7.65
C PRO A 272 -4.57 15.32 8.15
N LYS A 273 -4.06 14.48 7.24
CA LYS A 273 -3.46 13.20 7.58
C LYS A 273 -2.34 12.86 6.59
N VAL A 274 -1.12 12.73 7.08
CA VAL A 274 0.04 12.38 6.24
C VAL A 274 0.88 11.30 6.92
N LEU A 275 1.22 10.23 6.19
CA LEU A 275 2.10 9.18 6.72
C LEU A 275 3.47 9.77 7.09
N ARG A 276 3.94 9.47 8.31
CA ARG A 276 5.24 9.88 8.88
C ARG A 276 6.08 8.75 9.43
N GLY A 277 5.52 7.56 9.58
CA GLY A 277 6.27 6.39 9.99
C GLY A 277 5.46 5.11 9.82
N PHE A 278 6.15 3.99 9.73
CA PHE A 278 5.54 2.68 9.86
C PHE A 278 6.50 1.75 10.61
N GLU A 279 5.95 0.86 11.41
CA GLU A 279 6.69 -0.16 12.15
C GLU A 279 6.07 -1.52 11.86
N LYS A 280 6.91 -2.55 11.74
CA LYS A 280 6.46 -3.92 11.46
C LYS A 280 7.12 -4.89 12.42
N GLN A 281 6.30 -5.64 13.17
CA GLN A 281 6.81 -6.61 14.13
C GLN A 281 6.00 -7.90 14.11
N LEU A 282 6.70 -9.04 14.11
CA LEU A 282 6.11 -10.36 14.36
C LEU A 282 5.75 -10.48 15.84
N ILE A 283 4.49 -10.81 16.14
CA ILE A 283 3.99 -10.92 17.50
C ILE A 283 3.36 -12.30 17.68
N GLN A 284 3.80 -13.03 18.71
CA GLN A 284 3.27 -14.34 19.05
C GLN A 284 1.83 -14.24 19.62
N PRO A 285 0.97 -15.27 19.45
CA PRO A 285 -0.38 -15.27 20.02
C PRO A 285 -0.38 -14.93 21.51
N GLY A 286 -1.25 -14.01 21.93
CA GLY A 286 -1.36 -13.56 23.32
C GLY A 286 -0.23 -12.64 23.81
N ALA A 287 0.89 -12.54 23.08
CA ALA A 287 2.00 -11.66 23.43
C ALA A 287 1.69 -10.19 23.13
N GLY A 288 2.34 -9.30 23.87
CA GLY A 288 2.29 -7.86 23.63
C GLY A 288 3.67 -7.26 23.40
N VAL A 289 3.73 -6.23 22.57
CA VAL A 289 4.96 -5.49 22.24
C VAL A 289 4.67 -3.99 22.26
N VAL A 290 5.73 -3.18 22.40
CA VAL A 290 5.64 -1.73 22.25
C VAL A 290 6.42 -1.34 21.00
N MET A 291 5.73 -0.71 20.05
CA MET A 291 6.38 -0.09 18.88
C MET A 291 6.45 1.42 19.08
N SER A 292 7.54 2.03 18.64
CA SER A 292 7.79 3.47 18.80
C SER A 292 8.18 4.10 17.48
N PHE A 293 7.70 5.32 17.26
CA PHE A 293 8.03 6.17 16.13
C PHE A 293 8.76 7.41 16.65
N SER A 294 9.72 7.90 15.87
CA SER A 294 10.51 9.09 16.20
C SER A 294 10.34 10.15 15.12
N PRO A 295 9.23 10.93 15.10
CA PRO A 295 9.05 12.00 14.13
C PRO A 295 10.21 12.99 14.17
N ARG A 296 10.80 13.25 13.00
CA ARG A 296 11.86 14.24 12.83
C ARG A 296 11.26 15.64 12.72
N ARG A 297 12.08 16.68 12.86
CA ARG A 297 11.65 18.06 12.59
C ARG A 297 10.94 18.17 11.24
N ARG A 298 11.55 17.66 10.17
CA ARG A 298 10.99 17.73 8.80
C ARG A 298 9.63 17.04 8.69
N ASP A 299 9.41 15.97 9.45
CA ASP A 299 8.13 15.25 9.48
C ASP A 299 7.01 16.12 10.08
N LEU A 300 7.35 17.11 10.88
CA LEU A 300 6.42 18.05 11.52
C LEU A 300 6.46 19.45 10.90
N SER A 301 7.25 19.67 9.85
CA SER A 301 7.36 20.98 9.19
C SER A 301 6.47 21.10 7.95
N ILE A 302 6.21 22.35 7.57
CA ILE A 302 5.65 22.74 6.27
C ILE A 302 6.68 23.57 5.49
N TRP A 303 6.58 23.60 4.16
CA TRP A 303 7.38 24.51 3.35
C TRP A 303 6.71 25.88 3.28
N ASP A 304 7.40 26.92 3.73
CA ASP A 304 6.94 28.31 3.59
C ASP A 304 7.52 28.92 2.32
N VAL A 305 6.64 29.26 1.37
CA VAL A 305 7.00 29.83 0.08
C VAL A 305 7.46 31.29 0.17
N VAL A 306 7.10 32.02 1.22
CA VAL A 306 7.53 33.42 1.40
C VAL A 306 8.95 33.45 1.92
N THR A 307 9.24 32.63 2.94
CA THR A 307 10.59 32.56 3.54
C THR A 307 11.52 31.56 2.87
N GLN A 308 11.02 30.76 1.91
CA GLN A 308 11.77 29.76 1.14
C GLN A 308 12.52 28.76 2.03
N GLN A 309 11.87 28.30 3.09
CA GLN A 309 12.44 27.36 4.06
C GLN A 309 11.36 26.46 4.67
N TRP A 310 11.81 25.37 5.28
CA TRP A 310 10.96 24.56 6.15
C TRP A 310 10.68 25.32 7.45
N VAL A 311 9.43 25.31 7.90
CA VAL A 311 9.01 25.88 9.18
C VAL A 311 8.30 24.84 10.02
N LEU A 312 8.66 24.74 11.30
CA LEU A 312 7.93 23.97 12.30
C LEU A 312 6.80 24.87 12.85
N PRO A 313 5.54 24.63 12.47
CA PRO A 313 4.42 25.41 13.01
C PRO A 313 4.24 25.13 14.51
N SER A 314 3.77 26.14 15.24
CA SER A 314 3.31 25.97 16.62
C SER A 314 1.87 25.46 16.68
N GLY A 315 1.49 24.89 17.81
CA GLY A 315 0.12 24.43 18.08
C GLY A 315 -0.03 22.91 18.10
N ASP A 316 -1.25 22.46 17.79
CA ASP A 316 -1.68 21.08 18.04
C ASP A 316 -1.58 20.19 16.79
N PHE A 317 -0.64 19.25 16.84
CA PHE A 317 -0.47 18.24 15.80
C PHE A 317 -1.37 17.05 16.11
N SER A 318 -2.22 16.69 15.16
CA SER A 318 -3.02 15.45 15.28
C SER A 318 -2.12 14.24 15.06
N VAL A 319 -2.00 13.37 16.05
CA VAL A 319 -1.23 12.12 15.98
C VAL A 319 -2.21 10.95 15.89
N MET A 320 -2.12 10.17 14.82
CA MET A 320 -3.05 9.07 14.54
C MET A 320 -2.24 7.83 14.19
N VAL A 321 -2.51 6.71 14.87
CA VAL A 321 -1.91 5.42 14.50
C VAL A 321 -2.99 4.40 14.20
N GLY A 322 -2.83 3.72 13.08
CA GLY A 322 -3.85 2.83 12.53
C GLY A 322 -3.27 1.66 11.75
N LYS A 323 -4.18 0.78 11.34
CA LYS A 323 -3.92 -0.35 10.43
C LYS A 323 -3.86 0.11 8.98
N SER A 324 -4.57 1.20 8.67
CA SER A 324 -4.62 1.84 7.35
C SER A 324 -4.98 3.31 7.50
N VAL A 325 -5.01 4.06 6.39
CA VAL A 325 -5.31 5.50 6.45
C VAL A 325 -6.72 5.82 6.95
N LEU A 326 -7.70 4.92 6.78
CA LEU A 326 -9.08 5.10 7.28
C LEU A 326 -9.40 4.26 8.53
N ASP A 327 -8.51 3.33 8.92
CA ASP A 327 -8.68 2.50 10.10
C ASP A 327 -7.72 2.95 11.21
N ILE A 328 -8.08 4.04 11.88
CA ILE A 328 -7.32 4.63 12.99
C ILE A 328 -7.75 3.97 14.29
N GLN A 329 -6.76 3.40 14.99
CA GLN A 329 -6.99 2.61 16.19
C GLN A 329 -6.79 3.44 17.46
N VAL A 330 -5.80 4.33 17.44
CA VAL A 330 -5.51 5.26 18.53
C VAL A 330 -5.16 6.64 17.98
N GLN A 331 -5.55 7.69 18.70
CA GLN A 331 -5.26 9.06 18.33
C GLN A 331 -4.99 9.93 19.55
N GLY A 332 -4.21 10.99 19.37
CA GLY A 332 -3.87 11.96 20.40
C GLY A 332 -3.35 13.25 19.78
N ILE A 333 -2.86 14.14 20.64
CA ILE A 333 -2.35 15.46 20.25
C ILE A 333 -0.91 15.59 20.71
N LEU A 334 -0.06 16.11 19.83
CA LEU A 334 1.28 16.59 20.15
C LEU A 334 1.25 18.12 20.08
N THR A 335 1.38 18.79 21.22
CA THR A 335 1.43 20.26 21.29
C THR A 335 2.89 20.74 21.27
N MET A 336 3.21 21.66 20.36
CA MET A 336 4.55 22.24 20.17
C MET A 336 4.57 23.75 20.37
#